data_AF-A0A6B2DVQ7-F1
#
_entry.id   AF-A0A6B2DVQ7-F1
#
_cell.length_a   1.000
_cell.length_b   1.000
_cell.length_c   1.000
_cell.angle_alpha   90.00
_cell.angle_beta   90.00
_cell.angle_gamma   90.00
#
_symmetry.space_group_name_H-M   'P 1'
#
loop_
_entity.id
_entity.type
_entity.pdbx_description
1 polymer ?
#
loop_
_entity_poly.entity_id
_entity_poly.type
_entity_poly.pdbx_seq_one_letter_code
_entity_poly.pdbx_strand_id
1 'polypeptide(L)'
;MIARELLGVHPAEVMIELLERAKLDVLFEAQHIGRKEPSAATAGTMLYAASMMRSIPDEVLEPYFTELCCLLSDAGSIEVPSWYRVTIETNWSDAWCLAALARRPRLASPGAVEKLASSFFDRQDSSGGWGLRPDRPGRPHPLFCLPAALAIRNLVDNGGVPARKAVAARRNLVSYLRRSPTEEPLVRVLRDAILKIIGAPSAPEKLERLHGLIWRGGVVAMDSVWLGREDQPLWYTTIDRSLMVLATRQLWPVLDPVNVQLAGELLDGFDDDRGGWCNDVSDTNVCTWRTAEAALAVDLLGRDLEKSRITADGWRSRREESAALRVTDGFDVGISFSSMQRGIAARIREKLRAAGLTVFYDEDYEHELLGADLNMYLHDTYIRRCRYAIAILSADFVKSKWSGSLEWRAILSRLQEARGNFLLPYYVDEVEVPGLSPSIGYIRSRTHSPEEFADVVLRKVLAHGSRPQEGDRR
;
A
#
# COMPACT_ATOMS: atom_id res chain seq x y z
N MET A 1 13.24 4.85 -20.92
CA MET A 1 14.27 5.86 -20.53
C MET A 1 13.91 6.55 -19.23
N ILE A 2 12.64 6.96 -19.07
CA ILE A 2 12.15 7.64 -17.86
C ILE A 2 12.44 6.87 -16.56
N ALA A 3 12.29 5.54 -16.56
CA ALA A 3 12.58 4.73 -15.38
C ALA A 3 14.05 4.86 -14.91
N ARG A 4 15.01 4.94 -15.85
CA ARG A 4 16.43 5.15 -15.56
C ARG A 4 16.67 6.55 -15.01
N GLU A 5 16.02 7.57 -15.56
CA GLU A 5 16.13 8.96 -15.05
C GLU A 5 15.54 9.11 -13.64
N LEU A 6 14.51 8.32 -13.31
CA LEU A 6 13.91 8.33 -11.98
C LEU A 6 14.78 7.63 -10.93
N LEU A 7 15.31 6.46 -11.27
CA LEU A 7 16.06 5.59 -10.35
C LEU A 7 17.56 5.87 -10.32
N GLY A 8 18.14 6.51 -11.36
CA GLY A 8 19.58 6.68 -11.53
C GLY A 8 20.27 5.50 -12.25
N VAL A 9 19.74 4.29 -12.08
CA VAL A 9 20.15 3.06 -12.79
C VAL A 9 18.99 2.49 -13.61
N HIS A 10 19.27 1.76 -14.68
CA HIS A 10 18.22 1.13 -15.46
C HIS A 10 17.64 -0.08 -14.69
N PRO A 11 16.31 -0.19 -14.45
CA PRO A 11 15.76 -1.30 -13.64
C PRO A 11 16.07 -2.71 -14.17
N ALA A 12 16.22 -2.85 -15.50
CA ALA A 12 16.69 -4.10 -16.11
C ALA A 12 18.13 -4.47 -15.75
N GLU A 13 19.03 -3.50 -15.55
CA GLU A 13 20.41 -3.78 -15.09
C GLU A 13 20.38 -4.33 -13.66
N VAL A 14 19.59 -3.71 -12.78
CA VAL A 14 19.34 -4.19 -11.40
C VAL A 14 18.77 -5.62 -11.42
N MET A 15 17.81 -5.90 -12.30
CA MET A 15 17.21 -7.23 -12.41
C MET A 15 18.19 -8.28 -12.94
N ILE A 16 19.04 -7.95 -13.92
CA ILE A 16 20.05 -8.88 -14.46
C ILE A 16 21.08 -9.20 -13.38
N GLU A 17 21.60 -8.19 -12.68
CA GLU A 17 22.54 -8.40 -11.58
C GLU A 17 21.91 -9.25 -10.46
N LEU A 18 20.63 -9.01 -10.13
CA LEU A 18 19.90 -9.81 -9.16
C LEU A 18 19.76 -11.28 -9.59
N LEU A 19 19.47 -11.55 -10.87
CA LEU A 19 19.39 -12.91 -11.41
C LEU A 19 20.72 -13.67 -11.27
N GLU A 20 21.84 -12.99 -11.48
CA GLU A 20 23.18 -13.58 -11.32
C GLU A 20 23.53 -13.81 -9.85
N ARG A 21 23.31 -12.81 -8.99
CA ARG A 21 23.69 -12.88 -7.57
C ARG A 21 22.87 -13.89 -6.79
N ALA A 22 21.56 -13.98 -7.04
CA ALA A 22 20.66 -14.86 -6.29
C ALA A 22 20.63 -16.31 -6.80
N LYS A 23 21.40 -16.63 -7.86
CA LYS A 23 21.44 -17.96 -8.46
C LYS A 23 22.11 -18.97 -7.51
N LEU A 24 21.44 -20.07 -7.26
CA LEU A 24 22.00 -21.25 -6.58
C LEU A 24 22.31 -22.35 -7.60
N ASP A 25 22.85 -23.49 -7.16
CA ASP A 25 23.00 -24.69 -8.00
C ASP A 25 21.66 -25.16 -8.58
N VAL A 26 20.56 -24.93 -7.84
CA VAL A 26 19.18 -25.18 -8.26
C VAL A 26 18.31 -23.97 -7.91
N LEU A 27 17.68 -23.35 -8.90
CA LEU A 27 16.84 -22.15 -8.80
C LEU A 27 17.56 -20.92 -8.20
N PHE A 28 16.78 -20.09 -7.51
CA PHE A 28 17.17 -18.89 -6.82
C PHE A 28 16.98 -19.07 -5.31
N GLU A 29 17.76 -18.29 -4.59
CA GLU A 29 17.80 -18.31 -3.14
C GLU A 29 16.52 -17.78 -2.48
N ALA A 30 16.09 -18.44 -1.42
CA ALA A 30 14.89 -18.12 -0.67
C ALA A 30 15.10 -16.90 0.22
N GLN A 31 14.21 -15.91 0.10
CA GLN A 31 14.08 -14.71 0.95
C GLN A 31 15.29 -13.77 0.98
N HIS A 32 16.48 -14.25 1.36
CA HIS A 32 17.71 -13.48 1.53
C HIS A 32 18.87 -14.25 0.90
N ILE A 33 19.74 -13.55 0.15
CA ILE A 33 21.03 -14.12 -0.25
C ILE A 33 21.86 -14.52 0.98
N GLY A 34 22.42 -15.74 0.97
CA GLY A 34 23.23 -16.34 2.03
C GLY A 34 22.62 -17.54 2.77
N ARG A 35 21.31 -17.81 2.64
CA ARG A 35 20.63 -18.98 3.23
C ARG A 35 20.97 -20.31 2.57
N LYS A 36 21.32 -20.30 1.29
CA LYS A 36 21.56 -21.47 0.41
C LYS A 36 20.37 -22.41 0.30
N GLU A 37 19.16 -21.88 0.46
CA GLU A 37 17.89 -22.60 0.36
C GLU A 37 17.18 -22.20 -0.94
N PRO A 38 16.79 -23.15 -1.82
CA PRO A 38 16.09 -22.82 -3.06
C PRO A 38 14.61 -22.52 -2.82
N SER A 39 14.03 -21.60 -3.60
CA SER A 39 12.61 -21.20 -3.50
C SER A 39 11.94 -21.08 -4.87
N ALA A 40 10.93 -21.92 -5.11
CA ALA A 40 10.09 -21.84 -6.30
C ALA A 40 9.27 -20.54 -6.35
N ALA A 41 8.83 -20.01 -5.20
CA ALA A 41 8.13 -18.73 -5.13
C ALA A 41 9.05 -17.58 -5.57
N THR A 42 10.28 -17.55 -5.05
CA THR A 42 11.28 -16.54 -5.42
C THR A 42 11.64 -16.65 -6.89
N ALA A 43 11.86 -17.86 -7.40
CA ALA A 43 12.10 -18.10 -8.82
C ALA A 43 10.97 -17.59 -9.69
N GLY A 44 9.73 -17.93 -9.36
CA GLY A 44 8.56 -17.47 -10.10
C GLY A 44 8.42 -15.95 -10.10
N THR A 45 8.59 -15.29 -8.95
CA THR A 45 8.53 -13.82 -8.86
C THR A 45 9.64 -13.15 -9.68
N MET A 46 10.88 -13.60 -9.54
CA MET A 46 12.04 -13.05 -10.26
C MET A 46 11.90 -13.21 -11.77
N LEU A 47 11.54 -14.42 -12.23
CA LEU A 47 11.36 -14.69 -13.66
C LEU A 47 10.14 -13.98 -14.22
N TYR A 48 9.06 -13.83 -13.45
CA TYR A 48 7.94 -13.01 -13.86
C TYR A 48 8.36 -11.56 -14.06
N ALA A 49 9.03 -10.96 -13.08
CA ALA A 49 9.51 -9.58 -13.14
C ALA A 49 10.43 -9.36 -14.35
N ALA A 50 11.43 -10.21 -14.51
CA ALA A 50 12.36 -10.12 -15.63
C ALA A 50 11.67 -10.31 -16.99
N SER A 51 10.72 -11.26 -17.09
CA SER A 51 9.97 -11.50 -18.33
C SER A 51 9.08 -10.32 -18.74
N MET A 52 8.65 -9.49 -17.79
CA MET A 52 7.85 -8.29 -18.02
C MET A 52 8.68 -7.10 -18.53
N MET A 53 9.98 -7.06 -18.22
CA MET A 53 10.91 -6.03 -18.66
C MET A 53 11.31 -6.24 -20.13
N ARG A 54 10.84 -5.36 -21.03
CA ARG A 54 11.05 -5.51 -22.49
C ARG A 54 12.52 -5.35 -22.91
N SER A 55 13.31 -4.69 -22.07
CA SER A 55 14.74 -4.44 -22.27
C SER A 55 15.62 -5.63 -21.90
N ILE A 56 15.08 -6.65 -21.20
CA ILE A 56 15.82 -7.89 -20.92
C ILE A 56 15.62 -8.84 -22.10
N PRO A 57 16.69 -9.18 -22.84
CA PRO A 57 16.63 -10.08 -23.99
C PRO A 57 16.21 -11.50 -23.59
N ASP A 58 15.68 -12.25 -24.55
CA ASP A 58 15.22 -13.63 -24.34
C ASP A 58 16.40 -14.56 -24.01
N GLU A 59 17.58 -14.31 -24.61
CA GLU A 59 18.82 -15.08 -24.43
C GLU A 59 19.33 -15.04 -22.98
N VAL A 60 19.06 -13.93 -22.27
CA VAL A 60 19.40 -13.79 -20.85
C VAL A 60 18.49 -14.66 -19.98
N LEU A 61 17.21 -14.83 -20.37
CA LEU A 61 16.21 -15.53 -19.57
C LEU A 61 16.13 -17.04 -19.87
N GLU A 62 16.52 -17.45 -21.07
CA GLU A 62 16.42 -18.82 -21.56
C GLU A 62 17.02 -19.89 -20.63
N PRO A 63 18.22 -19.70 -20.04
CA PRO A 63 18.78 -20.70 -19.11
C PRO A 63 17.90 -20.91 -17.88
N TYR A 64 17.38 -19.82 -17.31
CA TYR A 64 16.56 -19.87 -16.09
C TYR A 64 15.16 -20.45 -16.35
N PHE A 65 14.58 -20.18 -17.52
CA PHE A 65 13.31 -20.80 -17.93
C PHE A 65 13.47 -22.30 -18.19
N THR A 66 14.58 -22.70 -18.80
CA THR A 66 14.91 -24.11 -19.02
C THR A 66 15.02 -24.84 -17.69
N GLU A 67 15.78 -24.29 -16.74
CA GLU A 67 15.93 -24.85 -15.41
C GLU A 67 14.59 -24.94 -14.65
N LEU A 68 13.77 -23.89 -14.67
CA LEU A 68 12.43 -23.93 -14.07
C LEU A 68 11.57 -25.05 -14.67
N CYS A 69 11.66 -25.27 -15.99
CA CYS A 69 10.94 -26.35 -16.66
C CYS A 69 11.46 -27.74 -16.28
N CYS A 70 12.76 -27.89 -16.00
CA CYS A 70 13.34 -29.16 -15.53
C CYS A 70 12.82 -29.59 -14.16
N LEU A 71 12.27 -28.67 -13.38
CA LEU A 71 11.69 -28.93 -12.05
C LEU A 71 10.20 -29.28 -12.11
N LEU A 72 9.61 -29.27 -13.31
CA LEU A 72 8.22 -29.62 -13.49
C LEU A 72 8.03 -31.13 -13.40
N SER A 73 7.34 -31.57 -12.34
CA SER A 73 7.02 -32.97 -12.11
C SER A 73 6.08 -33.55 -13.15
N ASP A 74 5.93 -34.88 -13.15
CA ASP A 74 4.91 -35.59 -13.94
C ASP A 74 3.48 -35.22 -13.57
N ALA A 75 3.25 -34.85 -12.32
CA ALA A 75 1.97 -34.35 -11.84
C ALA A 75 1.70 -32.88 -12.23
N GLY A 76 2.68 -32.17 -12.82
CA GLY A 76 2.54 -30.77 -13.22
C GLY A 76 2.65 -29.77 -12.05
N SER A 77 3.47 -30.08 -11.05
CA SER A 77 3.88 -29.17 -9.97
C SER A 77 5.37 -28.84 -10.09
N ILE A 78 5.80 -27.71 -9.54
CA ILE A 78 7.23 -27.40 -9.44
C ILE A 78 7.81 -28.12 -8.21
N GLU A 79 8.66 -29.12 -8.43
CA GLU A 79 9.31 -29.92 -7.40
C GLU A 79 10.76 -29.48 -7.23
N VAL A 80 11.17 -29.26 -5.97
CA VAL A 80 12.53 -28.81 -5.62
C VAL A 80 13.22 -29.97 -4.86
N PRO A 81 14.54 -30.23 -5.05
CA PRO A 81 15.16 -31.46 -4.56
C PRO A 81 14.94 -31.78 -3.07
N SER A 82 14.61 -33.03 -2.78
CA SER A 82 14.07 -33.52 -1.50
C SER A 82 15.01 -33.44 -0.28
N TRP A 83 16.31 -33.24 -0.49
CA TRP A 83 17.28 -32.99 0.60
C TRP A 83 17.16 -31.59 1.21
N TYR A 84 16.38 -30.68 0.60
CA TYR A 84 15.94 -29.43 1.21
C TYR A 84 14.58 -29.64 1.92
N ARG A 85 14.61 -30.18 3.13
CA ARG A 85 13.38 -30.46 3.88
C ARG A 85 12.70 -29.17 4.35
N VAL A 86 11.38 -29.17 4.16
CA VAL A 86 10.34 -28.30 4.74
C VAL A 86 10.01 -27.05 3.89
N THR A 87 8.79 -27.01 3.32
CA THR A 87 7.95 -25.85 2.91
C THR A 87 7.75 -25.44 1.43
N ILE A 88 8.25 -26.13 0.41
CA ILE A 88 8.45 -25.46 -0.90
C ILE A 88 7.28 -25.57 -1.92
N GLU A 89 6.39 -26.56 -1.82
CA GLU A 89 5.30 -26.73 -2.79
C GLU A 89 4.02 -25.97 -2.39
N THR A 90 3.75 -24.87 -3.08
CA THR A 90 2.56 -24.05 -2.83
C THR A 90 1.86 -23.70 -4.14
N ASN A 91 0.54 -23.56 -4.10
CA ASN A 91 -0.23 -22.97 -5.19
C ASN A 91 0.25 -21.55 -5.52
N TRP A 92 0.78 -20.82 -4.54
CA TRP A 92 1.36 -19.49 -4.77
C TRP A 92 2.63 -19.53 -5.62
N SER A 93 3.57 -20.43 -5.32
CA SER A 93 4.79 -20.60 -6.13
C SER A 93 4.48 -21.07 -7.53
N ASP A 94 3.58 -22.05 -7.68
CA ASP A 94 3.13 -22.53 -8.98
C ASP A 94 2.46 -21.43 -9.79
N ALA A 95 1.64 -20.58 -9.15
CA ALA A 95 0.99 -19.46 -9.80
C ALA A 95 1.98 -18.42 -10.33
N TRP A 96 3.03 -18.09 -9.58
CA TRP A 96 4.09 -17.19 -10.03
C TRP A 96 4.89 -17.79 -11.18
N CYS A 97 5.29 -19.06 -11.06
CA CYS A 97 5.99 -19.78 -12.12
C CYS A 97 5.14 -19.85 -13.39
N LEU A 98 3.85 -20.17 -13.26
CA LEU A 98 2.92 -20.18 -14.37
C LEU A 98 2.74 -18.79 -14.98
N ALA A 99 2.67 -17.74 -14.18
CA ALA A 99 2.59 -16.37 -14.68
C ALA A 99 3.83 -16.00 -15.51
N ALA A 100 5.03 -16.40 -15.06
CA ALA A 100 6.29 -16.17 -15.77
C ALA A 100 6.36 -16.95 -17.08
N LEU A 101 6.10 -18.26 -17.04
CA LEU A 101 6.08 -19.13 -18.22
C LEU A 101 5.03 -18.66 -19.24
N ALA A 102 3.84 -18.29 -18.79
CA ALA A 102 2.80 -17.72 -19.64
C ALA A 102 3.17 -16.33 -20.18
N ARG A 103 4.09 -15.59 -19.55
CA ARG A 103 4.47 -14.25 -20.05
C ARG A 103 5.37 -14.33 -21.28
N ARG A 104 6.30 -15.30 -21.31
CA ARG A 104 7.22 -15.58 -22.42
C ARG A 104 7.19 -17.10 -22.76
N PRO A 105 6.07 -17.61 -23.32
CA PRO A 105 5.88 -19.05 -23.52
C PRO A 105 6.88 -19.70 -24.49
N ARG A 106 7.58 -18.90 -25.32
CA ARG A 106 8.61 -19.38 -26.24
C ARG A 106 9.88 -19.85 -25.55
N LEU A 107 10.14 -19.36 -24.33
CA LEU A 107 11.26 -19.77 -23.49
C LEU A 107 10.96 -21.04 -22.70
N ALA A 108 9.68 -21.43 -22.62
CA ALA A 108 9.26 -22.62 -21.90
C ALA A 108 9.52 -23.87 -22.74
N SER A 109 9.90 -24.96 -22.08
CA SER A 109 9.98 -26.28 -22.73
C SER A 109 8.62 -26.69 -23.30
N PRO A 110 8.58 -27.42 -24.44
CA PRO A 110 7.32 -27.86 -25.05
C PRO A 110 6.40 -28.57 -24.05
N GLY A 111 5.14 -28.14 -23.97
CA GLY A 111 4.13 -28.71 -23.07
C GLY A 111 4.24 -28.29 -21.60
N ALA A 112 5.31 -27.62 -21.17
CA ALA A 112 5.50 -27.23 -19.77
C ALA A 112 4.39 -26.30 -19.26
N VAL A 113 4.04 -25.27 -20.05
CA VAL A 113 2.95 -24.33 -19.73
C VAL A 113 1.61 -25.04 -19.58
N GLU A 114 1.31 -25.99 -20.48
CA GLU A 114 0.04 -26.72 -20.48
C GLU A 114 -0.08 -27.67 -19.29
N LYS A 115 1.01 -28.38 -18.97
CA LYS A 115 1.09 -29.32 -17.85
C LYS A 115 0.94 -28.57 -16.51
N LEU A 116 1.70 -27.49 -16.30
CA LEU A 116 1.59 -26.67 -15.09
C LEU A 116 0.23 -25.98 -14.98
N ALA A 117 -0.29 -25.38 -16.06
CA ALA A 117 -1.60 -24.74 -16.05
C ALA A 117 -2.72 -25.72 -15.71
N SER A 118 -2.68 -26.92 -16.29
CA SER A 118 -3.69 -27.95 -16.04
C SER A 118 -3.72 -28.35 -14.57
N SER A 119 -2.56 -28.71 -14.02
CA SER A 119 -2.42 -29.11 -12.62
C SER A 119 -2.83 -27.99 -11.66
N PHE A 120 -2.39 -26.75 -11.92
CA PHE A 120 -2.71 -25.59 -11.08
C PHE A 120 -4.21 -25.25 -11.06
N PHE A 121 -4.87 -25.23 -12.22
CA PHE A 121 -6.30 -24.91 -12.29
C PHE A 121 -7.19 -26.03 -11.74
N ASP A 122 -6.75 -27.29 -11.82
CA ASP A 122 -7.47 -28.42 -11.23
C ASP A 122 -7.43 -28.38 -9.68
N ARG A 123 -6.52 -27.61 -9.07
CA ARG A 123 -6.45 -27.32 -7.62
C ARG A 123 -7.32 -26.14 -7.16
N GLN A 124 -8.07 -25.49 -8.07
CA GLN A 124 -9.00 -24.42 -7.67
C GLN A 124 -10.16 -25.02 -6.85
N ASP A 125 -10.44 -24.45 -5.68
CA ASP A 125 -11.46 -24.98 -4.79
C ASP A 125 -12.89 -24.59 -5.21
N SER A 126 -13.89 -25.13 -4.50
CA SER A 126 -15.31 -24.87 -4.78
C SER A 126 -15.75 -23.43 -4.48
N SER A 127 -15.00 -22.68 -3.67
CA SER A 127 -15.24 -21.25 -3.45
C SER A 127 -14.80 -20.41 -4.65
N GLY A 128 -13.88 -20.93 -5.46
CA GLY A 128 -13.27 -20.30 -6.62
C GLY A 128 -11.88 -19.72 -6.35
N GLY A 129 -11.30 -19.98 -5.19
CA GLY A 129 -9.95 -19.57 -4.80
C GLY A 129 -8.96 -20.74 -4.78
N TRP A 130 -7.74 -20.48 -4.31
CA TRP A 130 -6.74 -21.50 -4.01
C TRP A 130 -6.31 -21.35 -2.55
N GLY A 131 -6.31 -22.45 -1.80
CA GLY A 131 -5.54 -22.53 -0.56
C GLY A 131 -4.05 -22.45 -0.88
N LEU A 132 -3.19 -22.02 0.04
CA LEU A 132 -1.75 -21.94 -0.25
C LEU A 132 -1.15 -23.30 -0.57
N ARG A 133 -1.47 -24.31 0.25
CA ARG A 133 -0.83 -25.62 0.17
C ARG A 133 -1.75 -26.62 -0.52
N PRO A 134 -1.27 -27.33 -1.55
CA PRO A 134 -2.03 -28.39 -2.19
C PRO A 134 -2.40 -29.54 -1.25
N ASP A 135 -1.50 -29.91 -0.34
CA ASP A 135 -1.64 -31.04 0.60
C ASP A 135 -2.43 -30.69 1.87
N ARG A 136 -2.53 -29.40 2.20
CA ARG A 136 -3.26 -28.87 3.35
C ARG A 136 -4.13 -27.70 2.90
N PRO A 137 -5.30 -27.97 2.30
CA PRO A 137 -6.17 -26.92 1.78
C PRO A 137 -6.75 -26.10 2.92
N GLY A 138 -6.04 -25.03 3.31
CA GLY A 138 -6.58 -23.93 4.11
C GLY A 138 -7.58 -23.10 3.30
N ARG A 139 -8.33 -22.23 3.97
CA ARG A 139 -9.29 -21.35 3.28
C ARG A 139 -8.54 -20.41 2.32
N PRO A 140 -8.98 -20.27 1.05
CA PRO A 140 -8.39 -19.28 0.16
C PRO A 140 -8.48 -17.88 0.74
N HIS A 141 -7.50 -17.05 0.41
CA HIS A 141 -7.49 -15.64 0.79
C HIS A 141 -7.19 -14.74 -0.41
N PRO A 142 -7.82 -13.55 -0.56
CA PRO A 142 -7.58 -12.66 -1.70
C PRO A 142 -6.13 -12.22 -1.87
N LEU A 143 -5.36 -12.16 -0.76
CA LEU A 143 -3.91 -11.88 -0.81
C LEU A 143 -3.14 -12.88 -1.67
N PHE A 144 -3.63 -14.12 -1.76
CA PHE A 144 -2.96 -15.18 -2.50
C PHE A 144 -3.35 -15.28 -3.98
N CYS A 145 -4.22 -14.38 -4.46
CA CYS A 145 -4.80 -14.52 -5.80
C CYS A 145 -4.12 -13.69 -6.89
N LEU A 146 -3.19 -12.77 -6.55
CA LEU A 146 -2.52 -11.94 -7.56
C LEU A 146 -1.76 -12.74 -8.63
N PRO A 147 -0.81 -13.64 -8.30
CA PRO A 147 -0.08 -14.38 -9.31
C PRO A 147 -0.99 -15.26 -10.16
N ALA A 148 -2.04 -15.85 -9.57
CA ALA A 148 -3.04 -16.61 -10.31
C ALA A 148 -3.78 -15.73 -11.34
N ALA A 149 -4.12 -14.50 -10.97
CA ALA A 149 -4.73 -13.53 -11.87
C ALA A 149 -3.80 -13.09 -13.01
N LEU A 150 -2.51 -12.90 -12.71
CA LEU A 150 -1.48 -12.59 -13.72
C LEU A 150 -1.30 -13.76 -14.70
N ALA A 151 -1.25 -15.00 -14.20
CA ALA A 151 -1.22 -16.21 -15.01
C ALA A 151 -2.45 -16.34 -15.91
N ILE A 152 -3.66 -16.16 -15.35
CA ILE A 152 -4.91 -16.18 -16.10
C ILE A 152 -4.88 -15.15 -17.24
N ARG A 153 -4.50 -13.90 -16.95
CA ARG A 153 -4.41 -12.85 -17.97
C ARG A 153 -3.45 -13.25 -19.09
N ASN A 154 -2.23 -13.63 -18.74
CA ASN A 154 -1.20 -13.98 -19.71
C ASN A 154 -1.61 -15.20 -20.57
N LEU A 155 -2.22 -16.23 -19.97
CA LEU A 155 -2.70 -17.41 -20.72
C LEU A 155 -3.86 -17.06 -21.65
N VAL A 156 -4.80 -16.23 -21.21
CA VAL A 156 -5.91 -15.75 -22.05
C VAL A 156 -5.38 -14.96 -23.24
N ASP A 157 -4.38 -14.09 -23.03
CA ASP A 157 -3.76 -13.29 -24.09
C ASP A 157 -3.03 -14.17 -25.13
N ASN A 158 -2.45 -15.30 -24.71
CA ASN A 158 -1.74 -16.22 -25.61
C ASN A 158 -2.65 -17.20 -26.38
N GLY A 159 -3.84 -17.52 -25.84
CA GLY A 159 -4.77 -18.49 -26.45
C GLY A 159 -4.41 -19.98 -26.23
N GLY A 160 -5.01 -20.87 -27.03
CA GLY A 160 -4.78 -22.33 -26.95
C GLY A 160 -5.58 -23.07 -25.88
N VAL A 161 -5.19 -24.32 -25.59
CA VAL A 161 -5.83 -25.19 -24.58
C VAL A 161 -5.74 -24.59 -23.16
N PRO A 162 -4.57 -24.10 -22.70
CA PRO A 162 -4.45 -23.46 -21.38
C PRO A 162 -5.37 -22.24 -21.20
N ALA A 163 -5.61 -21.47 -22.27
CA ALA A 163 -6.52 -20.32 -22.22
C ALA A 163 -7.97 -20.72 -21.89
N ARG A 164 -8.45 -21.87 -22.38
CA ARG A 164 -9.83 -22.34 -22.09
C ARG A 164 -10.02 -22.64 -20.61
N LYS A 165 -9.05 -23.35 -20.00
CA LYS A 165 -9.04 -23.59 -18.54
C LYS A 165 -8.92 -22.26 -17.77
N ALA A 166 -8.04 -21.36 -18.21
CA ALA A 166 -7.89 -20.04 -17.59
C ALA A 166 -9.19 -19.21 -17.63
N VAL A 167 -9.97 -19.25 -18.72
CA VAL A 167 -11.28 -18.56 -18.80
C VAL A 167 -12.28 -19.13 -17.79
N ALA A 168 -12.31 -20.45 -17.59
CA ALA A 168 -13.15 -21.07 -16.58
C ALA A 168 -12.71 -20.67 -15.16
N ALA A 169 -11.41 -20.81 -14.86
CA ALA A 169 -10.82 -20.44 -13.58
C ALA A 169 -11.03 -18.95 -13.25
N ARG A 170 -10.97 -18.08 -14.27
CA ARG A 170 -11.28 -16.65 -14.16
C ARG A 170 -12.70 -16.41 -13.65
N ARG A 171 -13.71 -17.12 -14.18
CA ARG A 171 -15.11 -16.94 -13.76
C ARG A 171 -15.28 -17.30 -12.29
N ASN A 172 -14.67 -18.40 -11.87
CA ASN A 172 -14.69 -18.87 -10.48
C ASN A 172 -13.99 -17.86 -9.56
N LEU A 173 -12.81 -17.36 -9.95
CA LEU A 173 -12.05 -16.36 -9.18
C LEU A 173 -12.82 -15.05 -9.02
N VAL A 174 -13.50 -14.57 -10.07
CA VAL A 174 -14.35 -13.37 -9.98
C VAL A 174 -15.49 -13.58 -8.99
N SER A 175 -16.13 -14.76 -9.00
CA SER A 175 -17.18 -15.10 -8.04
C SER A 175 -16.66 -15.11 -6.60
N TYR A 176 -15.49 -15.74 -6.38
CA TYR A 176 -14.81 -15.78 -5.10
C TYR A 176 -14.50 -14.38 -4.56
N LEU A 177 -13.82 -13.54 -5.36
CA LEU A 177 -13.40 -12.20 -4.92
C LEU A 177 -14.58 -11.29 -4.59
N ARG A 178 -15.70 -11.41 -5.30
CA ARG A 178 -16.92 -10.63 -5.02
C ARG A 178 -17.63 -11.04 -3.73
N ARG A 179 -17.48 -12.29 -3.31
CA ARG A 179 -18.11 -12.83 -2.09
C ARG A 179 -17.19 -12.80 -0.88
N SER A 180 -15.89 -12.60 -1.09
CA SER A 180 -14.90 -12.58 -0.04
C SER A 180 -15.11 -11.35 0.86
N PRO A 181 -15.40 -11.53 2.16
CA PRO A 181 -15.45 -10.41 3.10
C PRO A 181 -14.03 -9.85 3.24
N THR A 182 -13.87 -8.55 3.02
CA THR A 182 -12.59 -7.86 3.15
C THR A 182 -12.81 -6.61 4.00
N GLU A 183 -12.68 -6.77 5.31
CA GLU A 183 -12.77 -5.66 6.29
C GLU A 183 -11.52 -4.78 6.24
N GLU A 184 -10.39 -5.35 5.80
CA GLU A 184 -9.10 -4.69 5.68
C GLU A 184 -8.99 -3.85 4.39
N PRO A 185 -8.69 -2.54 4.49
CA PRO A 185 -8.59 -1.64 3.34
C PRO A 185 -7.58 -2.10 2.28
N LEU A 186 -6.41 -2.59 2.69
CA LEU A 186 -5.37 -3.04 1.75
C LEU A 186 -5.79 -4.30 0.98
N VAL A 187 -6.52 -5.20 1.63
CA VAL A 187 -7.07 -6.40 0.98
C VAL A 187 -8.14 -5.99 -0.03
N ARG A 188 -8.94 -4.95 0.24
CA ARG A 188 -9.88 -4.37 -0.74
C ARG A 188 -9.17 -3.81 -1.97
N VAL A 189 -8.09 -3.05 -1.79
CA VAL A 189 -7.27 -2.53 -2.91
C VAL A 189 -6.77 -3.66 -3.78
N LEU A 190 -6.14 -4.67 -3.17
CA LEU A 190 -5.56 -5.77 -3.91
C LEU A 190 -6.65 -6.58 -4.64
N ARG A 191 -7.77 -6.87 -3.99
CA ARG A 191 -8.94 -7.52 -4.60
C ARG A 191 -9.41 -6.75 -5.84
N ASP A 192 -9.57 -5.44 -5.74
CA ASP A 192 -10.07 -4.62 -6.84
C ASP A 192 -9.05 -4.52 -7.99
N ALA A 193 -7.75 -4.49 -7.66
CA ALA A 193 -6.67 -4.54 -8.64
C ALA A 193 -6.66 -5.89 -9.37
N ILE A 194 -6.82 -6.99 -8.64
CA ILE A 194 -6.94 -8.34 -9.21
C ILE A 194 -8.13 -8.43 -10.17
N LEU A 195 -9.29 -7.91 -9.78
CA LEU A 195 -10.48 -7.85 -10.64
C LEU A 195 -10.18 -7.07 -11.94
N LYS A 196 -9.49 -5.92 -11.87
CA LYS A 196 -9.05 -5.18 -13.07
C LYS A 196 -8.10 -6.01 -13.94
N ILE A 197 -7.10 -6.67 -13.35
CA ILE A 197 -6.09 -7.48 -14.06
C ILE A 197 -6.74 -8.56 -14.93
N ILE A 198 -7.79 -9.22 -14.42
CA ILE A 198 -8.51 -10.27 -15.14
C ILE A 198 -9.67 -9.74 -16.01
N GLY A 199 -9.79 -8.42 -16.16
CA GLY A 199 -10.80 -7.78 -17.00
C GLY A 199 -12.22 -7.83 -16.44
N ALA A 200 -12.37 -8.02 -15.13
CA ALA A 200 -13.67 -7.95 -14.45
C ALA A 200 -13.96 -6.50 -14.00
N PRO A 201 -15.23 -6.07 -14.00
CA PRO A 201 -15.60 -4.80 -13.40
C PRO A 201 -15.21 -4.79 -11.91
N SER A 202 -14.50 -3.75 -11.50
CA SER A 202 -14.28 -3.37 -10.12
C SER A 202 -14.72 -1.93 -9.92
N ALA A 203 -15.22 -1.65 -8.71
CA ALA A 203 -15.59 -0.32 -8.26
C ALA A 203 -14.63 0.03 -7.11
N PRO A 204 -13.37 0.41 -7.42
CA PRO A 204 -12.42 0.74 -6.37
C PRO A 204 -12.98 1.89 -5.56
N GLU A 205 -13.15 1.68 -4.25
CA GLU A 205 -13.44 2.77 -3.34
C GLU A 205 -12.34 3.82 -3.47
N LYS A 206 -12.71 5.10 -3.50
CA LYS A 206 -11.74 6.15 -3.23
C LYS A 206 -11.34 5.96 -1.77
N LEU A 207 -10.22 5.27 -1.54
CA LEU A 207 -9.62 5.22 -0.23
C LEU A 207 -9.17 6.64 0.07
N GLU A 208 -10.00 7.33 0.84
CA GLU A 208 -9.64 8.57 1.49
C GLU A 208 -8.45 8.24 2.40
N ARG A 209 -7.27 8.39 1.81
CA ARG A 209 -5.95 8.39 2.41
C ARG A 209 -5.56 7.04 3.04
N LEU A 210 -4.87 6.19 2.25
CA LEU A 210 -3.93 5.15 2.74
C LEU A 210 -2.82 5.71 3.68
N HIS A 211 -2.83 7.01 4.02
CA HIS A 211 -1.88 7.68 4.90
C HIS A 211 -1.80 7.05 6.30
N GLY A 212 -2.86 6.38 6.77
CA GLY A 212 -2.85 5.64 8.04
C GLY A 212 -2.31 4.20 7.95
N LEU A 213 -2.07 3.68 6.74
CA LEU A 213 -1.57 2.32 6.50
C LEU A 213 -0.08 2.32 6.13
N ILE A 214 0.48 3.47 5.75
CA ILE A 214 1.88 3.64 5.39
C ILE A 214 2.60 4.25 6.59
N TRP A 215 3.24 3.41 7.40
CA TRP A 215 3.98 3.84 8.59
C TRP A 215 5.28 4.58 8.22
N ARG A 216 5.71 5.51 9.09
CA ARG A 216 6.98 6.24 8.97
C ARG A 216 8.15 5.27 9.16
N GLY A 217 8.93 5.02 8.09
CA GLY A 217 10.16 4.23 8.18
C GLY A 217 10.45 3.28 7.02
N GLY A 218 9.83 3.43 5.85
CA GLY A 218 10.23 2.61 4.70
C GLY A 218 9.77 1.15 4.77
N VAL A 219 8.83 0.79 5.66
CA VAL A 219 8.03 -0.46 5.62
C VAL A 219 6.53 -0.12 5.75
N VAL A 220 5.67 -0.64 4.86
CA VAL A 220 4.23 -0.70 5.11
C VAL A 220 4.10 -1.89 6.06
N ALA A 221 4.29 -1.65 7.36
CA ALA A 221 4.12 -2.70 8.34
C ALA A 221 2.62 -3.00 8.42
N MET A 222 2.19 -4.02 7.68
CA MET A 222 0.92 -4.68 7.97
C MET A 222 1.11 -5.55 9.21
N ASP A 223 1.33 -4.92 10.36
CA ASP A 223 1.24 -5.61 11.65
C ASP A 223 -0.20 -6.11 11.92
N SER A 224 -1.17 -5.66 11.11
CA SER A 224 -2.61 -5.89 11.33
C SER A 224 -3.26 -7.00 10.49
N VAL A 225 -2.66 -7.50 9.40
CA VAL A 225 -3.24 -8.66 8.68
C VAL A 225 -2.65 -9.95 9.21
N TRP A 226 -3.18 -10.36 10.35
CA TRP A 226 -2.89 -11.64 10.97
C TRP A 226 -3.61 -12.76 10.19
N LEU A 227 -3.04 -13.18 9.07
CA LEU A 227 -3.34 -14.49 8.50
C LEU A 227 -2.58 -15.52 9.34
N GLY A 228 -3.32 -16.28 10.16
CA GLY A 228 -2.77 -17.11 11.22
C GLY A 228 -1.53 -17.92 10.84
N ARG A 229 -0.49 -17.87 11.70
CA ARG A 229 0.77 -18.64 11.58
C ARG A 229 0.57 -20.15 11.38
N GLU A 230 -0.60 -20.68 11.77
CA GLU A 230 -0.91 -22.11 11.66
C GLU A 230 -1.18 -22.57 10.22
N ASP A 231 -1.67 -21.67 9.35
CA ASP A 231 -2.03 -22.01 7.97
C ASP A 231 -1.00 -21.52 6.94
N GLN A 232 -0.27 -20.44 7.23
CA GLN A 232 0.52 -19.68 6.25
C GLN A 232 1.81 -19.08 6.89
N PRO A 233 2.97 -19.13 6.23
CA PRO A 233 4.16 -18.40 6.70
C PRO A 233 3.96 -16.88 6.57
N LEU A 234 4.42 -16.13 7.58
CA LEU A 234 4.25 -14.66 7.70
C LEU A 234 4.70 -13.84 6.48
N TRP A 235 5.74 -14.27 5.78
CA TRP A 235 6.24 -13.54 4.60
C TRP A 235 5.33 -13.67 3.37
N TYR A 236 4.46 -14.69 3.30
CA TYR A 236 3.41 -14.75 2.27
C TYR A 236 2.26 -13.80 2.60
N THR A 237 2.09 -13.43 3.88
CA THR A 237 0.95 -12.64 4.36
C THR A 237 1.26 -11.14 4.39
N THR A 238 2.51 -10.75 4.10
CA THR A 238 2.94 -9.35 4.02
C THR A 238 2.64 -8.77 2.64
N ILE A 239 1.89 -7.65 2.59
CA ILE A 239 1.85 -6.81 1.40
C ILE A 239 2.90 -5.71 1.58
N ASP A 240 3.85 -5.63 0.65
CA ASP A 240 4.87 -4.58 0.65
C ASP A 240 4.56 -3.43 -0.34
N ARG A 241 5.45 -2.43 -0.37
CA ARG A 241 5.31 -1.26 -1.26
C ARG A 241 5.37 -1.61 -2.73
N SER A 242 6.27 -2.51 -3.12
CA SER A 242 6.43 -2.93 -4.51
C SER A 242 5.13 -3.53 -5.01
N LEU A 243 4.56 -4.46 -4.23
CA LEU A 243 3.28 -5.08 -4.51
C LEU A 243 2.13 -4.07 -4.57
N MET A 244 2.12 -3.08 -3.67
CA MET A 244 1.12 -2.00 -3.70
C MET A 244 1.24 -1.12 -4.93
N VAL A 245 2.43 -0.71 -5.35
CA VAL A 245 2.62 0.02 -6.61
C VAL A 245 2.10 -0.79 -7.80
N LEU A 246 2.36 -2.10 -7.83
CA LEU A 246 1.87 -2.99 -8.89
C LEU A 246 0.34 -3.12 -8.92
N ALA A 247 -0.30 -3.05 -7.75
CA ALA A 247 -1.75 -3.12 -7.60
C ALA A 247 -2.45 -1.78 -7.91
N THR A 248 -2.03 -0.68 -7.28
CA THR A 248 -2.70 0.61 -7.35
C THR A 248 -2.61 1.25 -8.74
N ARG A 249 -1.56 0.95 -9.51
CA ARG A 249 -1.47 1.34 -10.93
C ARG A 249 -2.55 0.73 -11.83
N GLN A 250 -3.20 -0.37 -11.41
CA GLN A 250 -4.34 -0.94 -12.14
C GLN A 250 -5.63 -0.15 -11.91
N LEU A 251 -5.70 0.58 -10.81
CA LEU A 251 -6.92 1.22 -10.31
C LEU A 251 -6.97 2.70 -10.68
N TRP A 252 -5.85 3.40 -10.57
CA TRP A 252 -5.79 4.85 -10.67
C TRP A 252 -4.70 5.35 -11.63
N PRO A 253 -4.83 6.57 -12.18
CA PRO A 253 -3.82 7.17 -13.04
C PRO A 253 -2.45 7.34 -12.37
N VAL A 254 -1.39 7.48 -13.16
CA VAL A 254 -0.01 7.62 -12.66
C VAL A 254 0.23 8.87 -11.80
N LEU A 255 -0.58 9.91 -11.98
CA LEU A 255 -0.55 11.14 -11.17
C LEU A 255 -1.56 11.13 -10.01
N ASP A 256 -2.25 10.02 -9.78
CA ASP A 256 -3.08 9.89 -8.59
C ASP A 256 -2.20 10.05 -7.33
N PRO A 257 -2.62 10.81 -6.31
CA PRO A 257 -1.81 11.05 -5.12
C PRO A 257 -1.30 9.76 -4.46
N VAL A 258 -2.09 8.68 -4.47
CA VAL A 258 -1.68 7.39 -3.91
C VAL A 258 -0.53 6.79 -4.72
N ASN A 259 -0.67 6.75 -6.05
CA ASN A 259 0.36 6.23 -6.93
C ASN A 259 1.65 7.05 -6.87
N VAL A 260 1.54 8.38 -6.84
CA VAL A 260 2.69 9.30 -6.69
C VAL A 260 3.42 9.05 -5.38
N GLN A 261 2.69 8.82 -4.29
CA GLN A 261 3.29 8.53 -2.98
C GLN A 261 4.02 7.20 -2.97
N LEU A 262 3.32 6.12 -3.31
CA LEU A 262 3.88 4.77 -3.27
C LEU A 262 5.09 4.63 -4.19
N ALA A 263 5.00 5.20 -5.40
CA ALA A 263 6.13 5.24 -6.32
C ALA A 263 7.29 6.11 -5.81
N GLY A 264 7.00 7.25 -5.18
CA GLY A 264 8.01 8.11 -4.56
C GLY A 264 8.78 7.39 -3.45
N GLU A 265 8.06 6.78 -2.52
CA GLU A 265 8.66 6.00 -1.43
C GLU A 265 9.42 4.77 -1.93
N LEU A 266 8.93 4.13 -2.99
CA LEU A 266 9.65 3.02 -3.63
C LEU A 266 10.99 3.51 -4.20
N LEU A 267 11.01 4.65 -4.89
CA LEU A 267 12.24 5.24 -5.42
C LEU A 267 13.21 5.64 -4.31
N ASP A 268 12.72 6.25 -3.23
CA ASP A 268 13.54 6.65 -2.09
C ASP A 268 14.13 5.46 -1.32
N GLY A 269 13.50 4.29 -1.41
CA GLY A 269 13.94 3.07 -0.75
C GLY A 269 15.03 2.29 -1.49
N PHE A 270 15.51 2.79 -2.63
CA PHE A 270 16.59 2.15 -3.37
C PHE A 270 17.94 2.43 -2.68
N ASP A 271 18.70 1.37 -2.41
CA ASP A 271 20.05 1.43 -1.85
C ASP A 271 21.06 1.44 -3.00
N ASP A 272 21.61 2.62 -3.31
CA ASP A 272 22.58 2.82 -4.40
C ASP A 272 23.87 2.03 -4.19
N ASP A 273 24.32 1.85 -2.94
CA ASP A 273 25.57 1.16 -2.62
C ASP A 273 25.44 -0.36 -2.85
N ARG A 274 24.26 -0.91 -2.57
CA ARG A 274 24.01 -2.36 -2.67
C ARG A 274 23.32 -2.77 -3.96
N GLY A 275 22.71 -1.81 -4.67
CA GLY A 275 22.04 -2.01 -5.95
C GLY A 275 20.66 -2.67 -5.82
N GLY A 276 19.85 -2.32 -4.81
CA GLY A 276 18.51 -2.91 -4.66
C GLY A 276 17.69 -2.40 -3.48
N TRP A 277 16.65 -3.15 -3.09
CA TRP A 277 15.73 -2.80 -2.01
C TRP A 277 15.76 -3.83 -0.88
N CYS A 278 15.87 -3.35 0.36
CA CYS A 278 15.79 -4.17 1.57
C CYS A 278 14.36 -4.68 1.86
N ASN A 279 14.22 -5.86 2.46
CA ASN A 279 12.90 -6.38 2.88
C ASN A 279 12.28 -5.59 4.05
N ASP A 280 13.08 -5.12 4.99
CA ASP A 280 12.62 -4.27 6.09
C ASP A 280 13.75 -3.39 6.64
N VAL A 281 13.47 -2.57 7.66
CA VAL A 281 14.47 -1.64 8.26
C VAL A 281 15.59 -2.39 8.99
N SER A 282 15.33 -3.62 9.43
CA SER A 282 16.28 -4.47 10.15
C SER A 282 17.05 -5.44 9.24
N ASP A 283 16.53 -5.73 8.06
CA ASP A 283 17.13 -6.59 7.05
C ASP A 283 17.93 -5.74 6.06
N THR A 284 19.24 -5.91 6.08
CA THR A 284 20.16 -5.22 5.17
C THR A 284 20.29 -5.89 3.80
N ASN A 285 19.58 -7.00 3.54
CA ASN A 285 19.73 -7.73 2.29
C ASN A 285 18.86 -7.13 1.18
N VAL A 286 19.51 -6.66 0.11
CA VAL A 286 18.84 -6.14 -1.08
C VAL A 286 18.64 -7.18 -2.17
N CYS A 287 19.16 -8.40 -2.00
CA CYS A 287 19.07 -9.43 -3.02
C CYS A 287 17.93 -10.39 -2.70
N THR A 288 16.72 -9.92 -2.92
CA THR A 288 15.50 -10.62 -2.53
C THR A 288 14.46 -10.52 -3.63
N TRP A 289 13.40 -11.31 -3.53
CA TRP A 289 12.25 -11.21 -4.44
C TRP A 289 11.65 -9.79 -4.46
N ARG A 290 11.80 -9.01 -3.38
CA ARG A 290 11.35 -7.62 -3.30
C ARG A 290 12.09 -6.70 -4.26
N THR A 291 13.38 -6.90 -4.48
CA THR A 291 14.14 -6.13 -5.48
C THR A 291 13.65 -6.42 -6.88
N ALA A 292 13.28 -7.66 -7.19
CA ALA A 292 12.67 -7.99 -8.48
C ALA A 292 11.31 -7.28 -8.67
N GLU A 293 10.45 -7.30 -7.64
CA GLU A 293 9.17 -6.61 -7.69
C GLU A 293 9.30 -5.08 -7.77
N ALA A 294 10.24 -4.51 -7.00
CA ALA A 294 10.51 -3.08 -6.99
C ALA A 294 11.06 -2.60 -8.34
N ALA A 295 12.06 -3.31 -8.90
CA ALA A 295 12.60 -3.01 -10.21
C ALA A 295 11.50 -3.09 -11.29
N LEU A 296 10.62 -4.09 -11.23
CA LEU A 296 9.46 -4.18 -12.12
C LEU A 296 8.51 -2.99 -11.95
N ALA A 297 8.19 -2.62 -10.71
CA ALA A 297 7.31 -1.49 -10.42
C ALA A 297 7.87 -0.17 -10.96
N VAL A 298 9.19 0.06 -10.84
CA VAL A 298 9.86 1.25 -11.39
C VAL A 298 9.88 1.23 -12.92
N ASP A 299 10.13 0.09 -13.55
CA ASP A 299 10.05 -0.05 -15.01
C ASP A 299 8.63 0.25 -15.53
N LEU A 300 7.61 -0.27 -14.85
CA LEU A 300 6.21 -0.02 -15.18
C LEU A 300 5.79 1.43 -14.94
N LEU A 301 6.27 2.06 -13.87
CA LEU A 301 6.09 3.50 -13.63
C LEU A 301 6.64 4.31 -14.81
N GLY A 302 7.86 4.02 -15.26
CA GLY A 302 8.45 4.67 -16.42
C GLY A 302 7.58 4.54 -17.67
N ARG A 303 7.02 3.36 -17.92
CA ARG A 303 6.10 3.12 -19.05
C ARG A 303 4.77 3.87 -18.89
N ASP A 304 4.23 3.95 -17.69
CA ASP A 304 2.99 4.66 -17.41
C ASP A 304 3.19 6.18 -17.61
N LEU A 305 4.34 6.72 -17.20
CA LEU A 305 4.72 8.11 -17.45
C LEU A 305 4.94 8.40 -18.93
N GLU A 306 5.65 7.51 -19.65
CA GLU A 306 5.82 7.61 -21.11
C GLU A 306 4.45 7.61 -21.81
N LYS A 307 3.54 6.70 -21.43
CA LYS A 307 2.17 6.63 -21.97
C LYS A 307 1.36 7.90 -21.67
N SER A 308 1.55 8.49 -20.49
CA SER A 308 0.90 9.73 -20.08
C SER A 308 1.61 11.00 -20.57
N ARG A 309 2.72 10.88 -21.30
CA ARG A 309 3.56 11.99 -21.79
C ARG A 309 4.06 12.91 -20.67
N ILE A 310 4.43 12.32 -19.54
CA ILE A 310 4.98 13.03 -18.38
C ILE A 310 6.47 12.69 -18.31
N THR A 311 7.34 13.70 -18.24
CA THR A 311 8.79 13.50 -18.08
C THR A 311 9.14 13.11 -16.65
N ALA A 312 10.36 12.58 -16.43
CA ALA A 312 10.84 12.31 -15.06
C ALA A 312 10.79 13.56 -14.19
N ASP A 313 11.29 14.70 -14.69
CA ASP A 313 11.25 15.98 -13.99
C ASP A 313 9.82 16.47 -13.74
N GLY A 314 8.94 16.36 -14.74
CA GLY A 314 7.54 16.74 -14.58
C GLY A 314 6.84 15.89 -13.51
N TRP A 315 7.17 14.61 -13.42
CA TRP A 315 6.68 13.76 -12.35
C TRP A 315 7.27 14.13 -10.99
N ARG A 316 8.59 14.41 -10.89
CA ARG A 316 9.24 14.87 -9.66
C ARG A 316 8.62 16.18 -9.16
N SER A 317 8.38 17.16 -10.02
CA SER A 317 7.68 18.40 -9.63
C SER A 317 6.27 18.13 -9.11
N ARG A 318 5.49 17.22 -9.73
CA ARG A 318 4.17 16.85 -9.21
C ARG A 318 4.24 16.09 -7.89
N ARG A 319 5.27 15.26 -7.71
CA ARG A 319 5.56 14.62 -6.44
C ARG A 319 5.88 15.66 -5.37
N GLU A 320 6.72 16.65 -5.67
CA GLU A 320 7.07 17.75 -4.78
C GLU A 320 5.86 18.64 -4.45
N GLU A 321 5.02 18.97 -5.42
CA GLU A 321 3.76 19.69 -5.17
C GLU A 321 2.82 18.88 -4.27
N SER A 322 2.67 17.59 -4.57
CA SER A 322 1.89 16.66 -3.75
C SER A 322 2.51 16.44 -2.38
N ALA A 323 3.85 16.49 -2.26
CA ALA A 323 4.59 16.36 -1.02
C ALA A 323 4.56 17.67 -0.23
N ALA A 324 4.60 18.84 -0.84
CA ALA A 324 4.43 20.15 -0.21
C ALA A 324 3.00 20.33 0.33
N LEU A 325 2.01 19.73 -0.36
CA LEU A 325 0.65 19.54 0.14
C LEU A 325 0.59 18.51 1.31
N ARG A 326 1.65 17.73 1.56
CA ARG A 326 1.78 16.67 2.59
C ARG A 326 2.86 16.92 3.67
N VAL A 327 3.78 17.87 3.49
CA VAL A 327 4.75 18.34 4.49
C VAL A 327 4.03 19.12 5.59
N THR A 328 2.75 19.40 5.41
CA THR A 328 1.82 19.39 6.54
C THR A 328 1.52 17.92 6.88
N ASP A 329 2.18 17.37 7.90
CA ASP A 329 1.80 16.13 8.59
C ASP A 329 0.34 16.21 9.10
N GLY A 330 -0.59 16.19 8.17
CA GLY A 330 -1.86 16.90 8.28
C GLY A 330 -2.91 16.06 8.99
N PHE A 331 -3.22 16.37 10.24
CA PHE A 331 -4.47 15.97 10.86
C PHE A 331 -5.63 16.73 10.21
N ASP A 332 -6.67 16.01 9.82
CA ASP A 332 -7.93 16.61 9.39
C ASP A 332 -8.51 17.47 10.52
N VAL A 333 -8.33 17.02 11.77
CA VAL A 333 -8.75 17.75 12.97
C VAL A 333 -7.76 17.54 14.11
N GLY A 334 -7.33 18.61 14.78
CA GLY A 334 -6.68 18.52 16.10
C GLY A 334 -7.62 18.92 17.21
N ILE A 335 -7.60 18.21 18.34
CA ILE A 335 -8.46 18.51 19.49
C ILE A 335 -7.61 19.13 20.60
N SER A 336 -7.86 20.40 20.93
CA SER A 336 -7.25 21.10 22.07
C SER A 336 -8.25 21.12 23.23
N PHE A 337 -7.81 20.66 24.40
CA PHE A 337 -8.64 20.50 25.59
C PHE A 337 -7.82 20.60 26.87
N SER A 338 -8.48 20.84 28.00
CA SER A 338 -7.88 20.70 29.33
C SER A 338 -8.04 19.27 29.82
N SER A 339 -7.12 18.78 30.64
CA SER A 339 -7.16 17.42 31.21
C SER A 339 -8.49 17.05 31.88
N MET A 340 -9.22 18.03 32.43
CA MET A 340 -10.54 17.83 33.03
C MET A 340 -11.64 17.47 32.01
N GLN A 341 -11.46 17.79 30.74
CA GLN A 341 -12.39 17.50 29.66
C GLN A 341 -11.94 16.30 28.79
N ARG A 342 -11.00 15.49 29.28
CA ARG A 342 -10.47 14.31 28.57
C ARG A 342 -11.56 13.35 28.08
N GLY A 343 -12.55 13.06 28.93
CA GLY A 343 -13.67 12.19 28.55
C GLY A 343 -14.51 12.73 27.39
N ILE A 344 -14.62 14.06 27.25
CA ILE A 344 -15.33 14.70 26.13
C ILE A 344 -14.48 14.60 24.86
N ALA A 345 -13.17 14.91 24.96
CA ALA A 345 -12.24 14.84 23.84
C ALA A 345 -12.15 13.41 23.26
N ALA A 346 -12.06 12.39 24.12
CA ALA A 346 -12.00 10.99 23.71
C ALA A 346 -13.23 10.56 22.89
N ARG A 347 -14.44 10.95 23.32
CA ARG A 347 -15.70 10.64 22.61
C ARG A 347 -15.77 11.29 21.23
N ILE A 348 -15.32 12.54 21.12
CA ILE A 348 -15.22 13.25 19.82
C ILE A 348 -14.20 12.54 18.93
N ARG A 349 -13.01 12.24 19.46
CA ARG A 349 -11.93 11.53 18.75
C ARG A 349 -12.40 10.20 18.19
N GLU A 350 -13.02 9.36 19.03
CA GLU A 350 -13.50 8.03 18.66
C GLU A 350 -14.49 8.10 17.50
N LYS A 351 -15.45 9.03 17.57
CA LYS A 351 -16.45 9.18 16.52
C LYS A 351 -15.85 9.69 15.21
N LEU A 352 -14.94 10.67 15.26
CA LEU A 352 -14.27 11.20 14.06
C LEU A 352 -13.33 10.17 13.43
N ARG A 353 -12.62 9.36 14.23
CA ARG A 353 -11.78 8.27 13.74
C ARG A 353 -12.58 7.12 13.16
N ALA A 354 -13.69 6.74 13.78
CA ALA A 354 -14.60 5.74 13.23
C ALA A 354 -15.16 6.15 11.86
N ALA A 355 -15.25 7.47 11.60
CA ALA A 355 -15.62 8.04 10.31
C ALA A 355 -14.45 8.21 9.33
N GLY A 356 -13.24 7.73 9.66
CA GLY A 356 -12.07 7.72 8.78
C GLY A 356 -11.21 8.99 8.78
N LEU A 357 -11.46 9.96 9.68
CA LEU A 357 -10.63 11.17 9.77
C LEU A 357 -9.34 10.96 10.56
N THR A 358 -8.28 11.65 10.15
CA THR A 358 -7.03 11.73 10.90
C THR A 358 -7.14 12.77 12.02
N VAL A 359 -7.01 12.33 13.28
CA VAL A 359 -7.23 13.18 14.45
C VAL A 359 -5.99 13.25 15.33
N PHE A 360 -5.52 14.47 15.61
CA PHE A 360 -4.49 14.73 16.61
C PHE A 360 -5.11 14.74 18.00
N TYR A 361 -4.59 13.89 18.88
CA TYR A 361 -4.97 13.73 20.27
C TYR A 361 -3.70 13.41 21.07
N ASP A 362 -3.33 14.27 22.01
CA ASP A 362 -2.03 14.29 22.68
C ASP A 362 -1.61 12.94 23.30
N GLU A 363 -2.50 12.23 23.99
CA GLU A 363 -2.17 10.93 24.62
C GLU A 363 -1.86 9.82 23.60
N ASP A 364 -2.33 9.91 22.36
CA ASP A 364 -2.02 8.90 21.35
C ASP A 364 -0.55 9.00 20.88
N TYR A 365 0.16 10.07 21.25
CA TYR A 365 1.53 10.38 20.84
C TYR A 365 2.51 10.44 22.02
N GLU A 366 2.19 9.82 23.16
CA GLU A 366 3.06 9.82 24.37
C GLU A 366 4.51 9.42 24.07
N HIS A 367 4.72 8.46 23.16
CA HIS A 367 6.04 8.00 22.74
C HIS A 367 6.84 9.05 21.94
N GLU A 368 6.18 9.92 21.17
CA GLU A 368 6.82 11.04 20.47
C GLU A 368 7.02 12.26 21.38
N LEU A 369 6.11 12.43 22.35
CA LEU A 369 6.14 13.54 23.29
C LEU A 369 7.17 13.32 24.42
N LEU A 370 7.60 12.08 24.66
CA LEU A 370 8.58 11.72 25.67
C LEU A 370 9.97 12.31 25.33
N GLY A 371 10.39 13.32 26.10
CA GLY A 371 11.68 14.00 25.92
C GLY A 371 11.67 15.16 24.92
N ALA A 372 10.52 15.46 24.30
CA ALA A 372 10.35 16.60 23.40
C ALA A 372 9.99 17.89 24.16
N ASP A 373 10.30 19.05 23.56
CA ASP A 373 9.68 20.31 23.99
C ASP A 373 8.21 20.33 23.54
N LEU A 374 7.34 19.93 24.48
CA LEU A 374 5.89 19.87 24.30
C LEU A 374 5.32 21.17 23.72
N ASN A 375 5.84 22.34 24.14
CA ASN A 375 5.31 23.62 23.69
C ASN A 375 5.58 23.84 22.20
N MET A 376 6.79 23.54 21.74
CA MET A 376 7.15 23.68 20.33
C MET A 376 6.44 22.64 19.46
N TYR A 377 6.38 21.39 19.92
CA TYR A 377 5.77 20.30 19.18
C TYR A 377 4.26 20.51 18.99
N LEU A 378 3.53 20.87 20.05
CA LEU A 378 2.09 21.10 19.99
C LEU A 378 1.76 22.35 19.19
N HIS A 379 2.53 23.43 19.38
CA HIS A 379 2.40 24.65 18.59
C HIS A 379 2.57 24.39 17.08
N ASP A 380 3.63 23.67 16.68
CA ASP A 380 3.83 23.31 15.28
C ASP A 380 2.72 22.39 14.76
N THR A 381 2.25 21.48 15.62
CA THR A 381 1.17 20.55 15.25
C THR A 381 -0.15 21.23 14.99
N TYR A 382 -0.61 22.12 15.89
CA TYR A 382 -1.88 22.82 15.66
C TYR A 382 -1.79 23.87 14.55
N ILE A 383 -0.67 24.59 14.40
CA ILE A 383 -0.53 25.62 13.35
C ILE A 383 -0.29 24.98 11.99
N ARG A 384 0.69 24.10 11.86
CA ARG A 384 1.17 23.67 10.53
C ARG A 384 0.59 22.33 10.12
N ARG A 385 0.19 21.51 11.09
CA ARG A 385 -0.18 20.12 10.89
C ARG A 385 -1.67 19.85 11.08
N CYS A 386 -2.50 20.80 11.51
CA CYS A 386 -3.96 20.60 11.60
C CYS A 386 -4.71 21.40 10.53
N ARG A 387 -5.67 20.77 9.84
CA ARG A 387 -6.58 21.43 8.91
C ARG A 387 -7.67 22.21 9.64
N TYR A 388 -8.23 21.62 10.70
CA TYR A 388 -9.12 22.30 11.64
C TYR A 388 -8.64 22.05 13.07
N ALA A 389 -8.92 23.00 13.97
CA ALA A 389 -8.70 22.80 15.41
C ALA A 389 -10.04 22.85 16.14
N ILE A 390 -10.38 21.80 16.87
CA ILE A 390 -11.44 21.82 17.87
C ILE A 390 -10.86 22.39 19.16
N ALA A 391 -11.51 23.39 19.74
CA ALA A 391 -11.18 23.87 21.09
C ALA A 391 -12.36 23.58 22.03
N ILE A 392 -12.11 22.77 23.06
CA ILE A 392 -13.07 22.47 24.12
C ILE A 392 -12.94 23.53 25.20
N LEU A 393 -13.85 24.50 25.22
CA LEU A 393 -13.78 25.70 26.03
C LEU A 393 -14.53 25.50 27.35
N SER A 394 -13.78 25.51 28.46
CA SER A 394 -14.26 25.39 29.84
C SER A 394 -13.61 26.45 30.73
N ALA A 395 -14.10 26.63 31.96
CA ALA A 395 -13.44 27.49 32.94
C ALA A 395 -12.01 27.01 33.24
N ASP A 396 -11.77 25.69 33.21
CA ASP A 396 -10.45 25.10 33.41
C ASP A 396 -9.52 25.31 32.21
N PHE A 397 -10.07 25.31 30.99
CA PHE A 397 -9.32 25.63 29.77
C PHE A 397 -8.72 27.05 29.83
N VAL A 398 -9.48 28.02 30.34
CA VAL A 398 -9.02 29.42 30.46
C VAL A 398 -8.02 29.61 31.61
N LYS A 399 -8.16 28.86 32.71
CA LYS A 399 -7.24 28.92 33.86
C LYS A 399 -5.95 28.13 33.66
N SER A 400 -5.94 27.17 32.75
CA SER A 400 -4.80 26.34 32.38
C SER A 400 -3.63 27.19 31.86
N LYS A 401 -2.46 27.11 32.52
CA LYS A 401 -1.22 27.75 32.05
C LYS A 401 -0.77 27.22 30.67
N TRP A 402 -1.19 26.01 30.31
CA TRP A 402 -0.76 25.27 29.13
C TRP A 402 -1.63 25.61 27.92
N SER A 403 -2.95 25.45 28.06
CA SER A 403 -3.95 25.73 27.03
C SER A 403 -4.22 27.23 26.83
N GLY A 404 -3.99 28.07 27.85
CA GLY A 404 -4.33 29.49 27.84
C GLY A 404 -3.24 30.48 27.40
N SER A 405 -2.00 30.04 27.13
CA SER A 405 -0.88 30.99 26.92
C SER A 405 -0.18 30.92 25.56
N LEU A 406 0.27 29.75 25.08
CA LEU A 406 1.06 29.65 23.84
C LEU A 406 0.29 28.98 22.69
N GLU A 407 -0.41 27.87 22.95
CA GLU A 407 -1.29 27.19 21.98
C GLU A 407 -2.45 28.09 21.53
N TRP A 408 -3.07 28.79 22.48
CA TRP A 408 -4.16 29.70 22.18
C TRP A 408 -3.70 30.90 21.34
N ARG A 409 -2.52 31.45 21.62
CA ARG A 409 -1.93 32.54 20.80
C ARG A 409 -1.60 32.08 19.38
N ALA A 410 -1.10 30.85 19.24
CA ALA A 410 -0.87 30.19 17.96
C ALA A 410 -2.16 30.00 17.14
N ILE A 411 -3.19 29.45 17.78
CA ILE A 411 -4.53 29.27 17.20
C ILE A 411 -5.11 30.62 16.78
N LEU A 412 -5.02 31.65 17.63
CA LEU A 412 -5.49 33.00 17.35
C LEU A 412 -4.71 33.67 16.19
N SER A 413 -3.39 33.50 16.11
CA SER A 413 -2.56 34.01 15.03
C SER A 413 -2.96 33.41 13.68
N ARG A 414 -3.11 32.09 13.62
CA ARG A 414 -3.56 31.39 12.41
C ARG A 414 -5.01 31.71 12.03
N LEU A 415 -5.88 31.95 13.02
CA LEU A 415 -7.26 32.38 12.80
C LEU A 415 -7.38 33.68 12.00
N GLN A 416 -6.44 34.61 12.21
CA GLN A 416 -6.37 35.86 11.45
C GLN A 416 -5.91 35.62 10.01
N GLU A 417 -4.94 34.73 9.79
CA GLU A 417 -4.45 34.36 8.45
C GLU A 417 -5.48 33.55 7.64
N ALA A 418 -6.20 32.63 8.30
CA ALA A 418 -7.14 31.69 7.68
C ALA A 418 -8.58 32.23 7.49
N ARG A 419 -8.79 33.55 7.64
CA ARG A 419 -10.10 34.24 7.53
C ARG A 419 -11.22 33.57 8.35
N GLY A 420 -10.93 33.06 9.55
CA GLY A 420 -11.95 32.59 10.49
C GLY A 420 -12.51 31.17 10.30
N ASN A 421 -12.02 30.39 9.33
CA ASN A 421 -12.58 29.04 9.04
C ASN A 421 -11.81 27.85 9.65
N PHE A 422 -10.84 28.10 10.53
CA PHE A 422 -9.92 27.10 11.09
C PHE A 422 -10.37 26.54 12.46
N LEU A 423 -10.85 27.39 13.36
CA LEU A 423 -11.20 27.01 14.74
C LEU A 423 -12.67 26.58 14.83
N LEU A 424 -12.93 25.50 15.57
CA LEU A 424 -14.23 24.91 15.85
C LEU A 424 -14.48 24.91 17.36
N PRO A 425 -15.10 25.97 17.92
CA PRO A 425 -15.29 26.08 19.37
C PRO A 425 -16.44 25.21 19.88
N TYR A 426 -16.17 24.45 20.94
CA TYR A 426 -17.15 23.67 21.69
C TYR A 426 -17.17 24.11 23.15
N TYR A 427 -18.20 24.85 23.56
CA TYR A 427 -18.33 25.39 24.91
C TYR A 427 -18.94 24.36 25.87
N VAL A 428 -18.20 24.03 26.91
CA VAL A 428 -18.66 23.21 28.04
C VAL A 428 -19.25 24.10 29.13
N ASP A 429 -18.59 25.23 29.42
CA ASP A 429 -19.01 26.22 30.41
C ASP A 429 -19.33 27.58 29.77
N GLU A 430 -20.06 28.43 30.49
CA GLU A 430 -20.19 29.85 30.15
C GLU A 430 -18.93 30.59 30.63
N VAL A 431 -17.96 30.73 29.72
CA VAL A 431 -16.66 31.36 30.00
C VAL A 431 -16.30 32.34 28.89
N GLU A 432 -15.78 33.50 29.28
CA GLU A 432 -15.16 34.42 28.33
C GLU A 432 -13.75 33.95 27.98
N VAL A 433 -13.47 33.81 26.68
CA VAL A 433 -12.17 33.36 26.19
C VAL A 433 -11.43 34.54 25.59
N PRO A 434 -10.33 35.02 26.21
CA PRO A 434 -9.62 36.20 25.75
C PRO A 434 -9.15 36.09 24.30
N GLY A 435 -9.43 37.09 23.47
CA GLY A 435 -8.97 37.13 22.08
C GLY A 435 -9.82 36.34 21.08
N LEU A 436 -10.85 35.60 21.51
CA LEU A 436 -11.82 35.01 20.59
C LEU A 436 -12.84 36.07 20.15
N SER A 437 -13.01 36.26 18.84
CA SER A 437 -14.05 37.16 18.35
C SER A 437 -15.45 36.59 18.65
N PRO A 438 -16.41 37.41 19.17
CA PRO A 438 -17.80 37.02 19.33
C PRO A 438 -18.50 36.63 18.02
N SER A 439 -17.91 36.97 16.87
CA SER A 439 -18.44 36.66 15.53
C SER A 439 -18.14 35.24 15.05
N ILE A 440 -17.36 34.43 15.79
CA ILE A 440 -17.03 33.05 15.41
C ILE A 440 -18.18 32.13 15.83
N GLY A 441 -18.71 31.35 14.88
CA GLY A 441 -19.74 30.36 15.17
C GLY A 441 -19.23 29.25 16.09
N TYR A 442 -20.03 28.86 17.08
CA TYR A 442 -19.68 27.87 18.10
C TYR A 442 -20.85 26.94 18.40
N ILE A 443 -20.56 25.81 19.05
CA ILE A 443 -21.57 24.88 19.57
C ILE A 443 -21.42 24.75 21.08
N ARG A 444 -22.53 24.53 21.81
CA ARG A 444 -22.55 24.36 23.27
C ARG A 444 -22.91 22.93 23.65
N SER A 445 -22.29 22.44 24.73
CA SER A 445 -22.59 21.14 25.33
C SER A 445 -24.04 20.97 25.77
N ARG A 446 -24.68 22.07 26.20
CA ARG A 446 -26.09 22.09 26.62
C ARG A 446 -27.07 21.81 25.48
N THR A 447 -26.67 22.05 24.22
CA THR A 447 -27.52 21.85 23.05
C THR A 447 -27.07 20.69 22.16
N HIS A 448 -25.78 20.32 22.21
CA HIS A 448 -25.22 19.22 21.44
C HIS A 448 -24.28 18.40 22.32
N SER A 449 -24.53 17.10 22.38
CA SER A 449 -23.60 16.12 22.92
C SER A 449 -22.26 16.11 22.15
N PRO A 450 -21.19 15.53 22.72
CA PRO A 450 -19.91 15.40 22.04
C PRO A 450 -20.03 14.67 20.69
N GLU A 451 -20.90 13.67 20.60
CA GLU A 451 -21.14 12.90 19.39
C GLU A 451 -21.89 13.71 18.33
N GLU A 452 -22.89 14.50 18.71
CA GLU A 452 -23.62 15.38 17.78
C GLU A 452 -22.71 16.51 17.29
N PHE A 453 -21.84 17.04 18.15
CA PHE A 453 -20.82 17.98 17.75
C PHE A 453 -19.86 17.35 16.72
N ALA A 454 -19.38 16.13 16.97
CA ALA A 454 -18.53 15.41 16.03
C ALA A 454 -19.22 15.19 14.67
N ASP A 455 -20.53 14.93 14.63
CA ASP A 455 -21.28 14.84 13.36
C ASP A 455 -21.27 16.16 12.58
N VAL A 456 -21.42 17.29 13.26
CA VAL A 456 -21.34 18.62 12.64
C VAL A 456 -19.93 18.89 12.10
N VAL A 457 -18.90 18.55 12.87
CA VAL A 457 -17.50 18.66 12.44
C VAL A 457 -17.26 17.80 11.21
N LEU A 458 -17.69 16.55 11.21
CA LEU A 458 -17.55 15.62 10.09
C LEU A 458 -18.17 16.20 8.82
N ARG A 459 -19.42 16.69 8.90
CA ARG A 459 -20.08 17.34 7.76
C ARG A 459 -19.30 18.55 7.24
N LYS A 460 -18.74 19.37 8.14
CA LYS A 460 -17.93 20.54 7.76
C LYS A 460 -16.65 20.13 7.02
N VAL A 461 -15.94 19.13 7.53
CA VAL A 461 -14.69 18.61 6.95
C VAL A 461 -14.95 18.02 5.55
N LEU A 462 -16.02 17.24 5.39
CA LEU A 462 -16.39 16.61 4.12
C LEU A 462 -16.92 17.63 3.08
N ALA A 463 -17.75 18.59 3.49
CA ALA A 463 -18.29 19.61 2.59
C ALA A 463 -17.21 20.49 1.95
N HIS A 464 -16.09 20.68 2.63
CA HIS A 464 -14.93 21.44 2.12
C HIS A 464 -13.83 20.51 1.55
N GLY A 465 -14.06 19.19 1.49
CA GLY A 465 -13.15 18.20 0.89
C GLY A 465 -13.21 18.15 -0.64
N SER A 466 -14.30 18.65 -1.24
CA SER A 466 -14.41 18.93 -2.67
C SER A 466 -13.78 20.30 -2.95
N ARG A 467 -12.62 20.35 -3.63
CA ARG A 467 -11.99 21.61 -4.04
C ARG A 467 -13.02 22.51 -4.77
N PRO A 468 -13.07 23.82 -4.50
CA PRO A 468 -13.75 24.75 -5.40
C PRO A 468 -13.13 24.62 -6.79
N GLN A 469 -13.96 24.51 -7.82
CA GLN A 469 -13.51 24.75 -9.19
C GLN A 469 -13.03 26.20 -9.26
N GLU A 470 -11.73 26.42 -9.44
CA GLU A 470 -11.23 27.68 -9.94
C GLU A 470 -11.74 27.84 -11.38
N GLY A 471 -12.78 28.65 -11.54
CA GLY A 471 -13.35 28.92 -12.85
C GLY A 471 -14.73 29.55 -12.80
N ASP A 472 -14.85 30.74 -12.20
CA ASP A 472 -15.58 31.80 -12.90
C ASP A 472 -15.13 33.18 -12.42
N ARG A 473 -14.06 33.65 -13.05
CA ARG A 473 -13.86 35.08 -13.28
C ARG A 473 -13.95 35.30 -14.79
N ARG A 474 -15.15 35.57 -15.27
CA ARG A 474 -15.44 36.71 -16.15
C ARG A 474 -16.93 37.01 -16.20
#